data_AF-A0A1I7CSW3-F1
#
_entry.id   AF-A0A1I7CSW3-F1
#
_cell.length_a   1.000
_cell.length_b   1.000
_cell.length_c   1.000
_cell.angle_alpha   90.00
_cell.angle_beta   90.00
_cell.angle_gamma   90.00
#
_symmetry.space_group_name_H-M   'P 1'
#
loop_
_entity.id
_entity.type
_entity.pdbx_description
1 polymer ?
#
loop_
_entity_poly.entity_id
_entity_poly.type
_entity_poly.pdbx_seq_one_letter_code
_entity_poly.pdbx_strand_id
1 'polypeptide(L)'
;MPKLSPELLSVLRCPVTGSGLAQDGDELVTVTADDSGNKLRYRIEDGIPLLLPPELLPAATAARSDQHDGGENDTAPNDTAPNDTAPTDTAPNDTAPTDTAPNDASPRHAAE
;
A
#
# COMPACT_ATOMS: atom_id res chain seq x y z
N MET A 1 30.73 -3.81 -19.74
CA MET A 1 29.46 -3.07 -19.63
C MET A 1 28.55 -3.52 -20.76
N PRO A 2 27.42 -4.18 -20.44
CA PRO A 2 26.37 -4.46 -21.42
C PRO A 2 25.87 -3.14 -22.00
N LYS A 3 26.02 -2.95 -23.32
CA LYS A 3 25.43 -1.80 -24.01
C LYS A 3 24.03 -2.16 -24.46
N LEU A 4 23.06 -1.32 -24.11
CA LEU A 4 21.71 -1.42 -24.62
C LEU A 4 21.71 -1.05 -26.11
N SER A 5 20.90 -1.74 -26.91
CA SER A 5 20.83 -1.45 -28.34
C SER A 5 20.21 -0.08 -28.60
N PRO A 6 20.59 0.61 -29.70
CA PRO A 6 19.99 1.90 -30.07
C PRO A 6 18.47 1.85 -30.23
N GLU A 7 17.95 0.73 -30.75
CA GLU A 7 16.51 0.48 -30.87
C GLU A 7 15.82 0.46 -29.49
N LEU A 8 16.44 -0.19 -28.50
CA LEU A 8 15.92 -0.26 -27.15
C LEU A 8 15.98 1.12 -26.46
N LEU A 9 17.08 1.85 -26.61
CA LEU A 9 17.20 3.22 -26.07
C LEU A 9 16.17 4.17 -26.69
N SER A 10 15.79 3.96 -27.96
CA SER A 10 14.77 4.77 -28.63
C SER A 10 13.38 4.61 -28.04
N VAL A 11 13.05 3.43 -27.49
CA VAL A 11 11.74 3.14 -26.86
C VAL A 11 11.72 3.40 -25.36
N LEU A 12 12.85 3.32 -24.67
CA LEU A 12 12.94 3.52 -23.22
C LEU A 12 12.55 4.95 -22.82
N ARG A 13 11.70 5.06 -21.79
CA ARG A 13 11.21 6.34 -21.24
C ARG A 13 11.34 6.36 -19.72
N CYS A 14 11.60 7.56 -19.20
CA CYS A 14 11.60 7.85 -17.77
C CYS A 14 10.21 7.59 -17.17
N PRO A 15 10.06 6.76 -16.14
CA PRO A 15 8.77 6.51 -15.48
C PRO A 15 8.13 7.76 -14.85
N VAL A 16 8.93 8.74 -14.44
CA VAL A 16 8.45 9.95 -13.75
C VAL A 16 8.08 11.06 -14.74
N THR A 17 8.95 11.32 -15.72
CA THR A 17 8.82 12.48 -16.62
C THR A 17 8.40 12.12 -18.05
N GLY A 18 8.41 10.84 -18.41
CA GLY A 18 8.23 10.39 -19.79
C GLY A 18 9.35 10.81 -20.75
N SER A 19 10.46 11.40 -20.28
CA SER A 19 11.59 11.78 -21.14
C SER A 19 12.33 10.56 -21.68
N GLY A 20 12.99 10.71 -22.85
CA GLY A 20 13.92 9.70 -23.35
C GLY A 20 15.09 9.47 -22.40
N LEU A 21 15.69 8.28 -22.47
CA LEU A 21 16.83 7.88 -21.66
C LEU A 21 18.06 7.66 -22.55
N ALA A 22 19.24 8.11 -22.08
CA ALA A 22 20.53 7.85 -22.70
C ALA A 22 21.39 7.02 -21.74
N GLN A 23 22.13 6.05 -22.27
CA GLN A 23 23.04 5.25 -21.46
C GLN A 23 24.37 5.99 -21.24
N ASP A 24 24.73 6.17 -19.97
CA ASP A 24 26.00 6.67 -19.48
C ASP A 24 26.66 5.57 -18.62
N GLY A 25 27.54 4.78 -19.23
CA GLY A 25 28.14 3.61 -18.57
C GLY A 25 27.09 2.56 -18.18
N ASP A 26 26.96 2.30 -16.88
CA ASP A 26 25.98 1.38 -16.29
C ASP A 26 24.73 2.11 -15.73
N GLU A 27 24.49 3.35 -16.16
CA GLU A 27 23.29 4.11 -15.80
C GLU A 27 22.53 4.57 -17.06
N LEU A 28 21.21 4.71 -16.93
CA LEU A 28 20.35 5.45 -17.84
C LEU A 28 20.05 6.81 -17.24
N VAL A 29 20.30 7.87 -17.99
CA VAL A 29 20.09 9.26 -17.58
C VAL A 29 19.03 9.89 -18.47
N THR A 30 18.15 10.71 -17.89
CA THR A 30 17.17 11.46 -18.69
C THR A 30 17.86 12.41 -19.67
N VAL A 31 17.41 12.36 -20.93
CA VAL A 31 17.92 13.26 -22.00
C VAL A 31 17.53 14.70 -21.70
N THR A 32 16.27 14.89 -21.28
CA THR A 32 15.73 16.15 -20.81
C THR A 32 15.71 16.16 -19.28
N ALA A 33 16.06 17.29 -18.69
CA ALA A 33 15.85 17.51 -17.26
C ALA A 33 14.34 17.63 -16.96
N ASP A 34 13.96 17.37 -15.71
CA ASP A 34 12.61 17.65 -15.22
C ASP A 34 12.35 19.17 -15.09
N ASP A 35 11.14 19.56 -14.65
CA ASP A 35 10.76 20.96 -14.44
C ASP A 35 11.65 21.72 -13.43
N SER A 36 12.37 20.99 -12.59
CA SER A 36 13.32 21.55 -11.61
C SER A 36 14.76 21.62 -12.14
N GLY A 37 15.01 21.18 -13.37
CA GLY A 37 16.34 21.12 -13.97
C GLY A 37 17.16 19.90 -13.54
N ASN A 38 16.57 18.92 -12.85
CA ASN A 38 17.26 17.71 -12.41
C ASN A 38 17.20 16.62 -13.46
N LYS A 39 18.25 15.80 -13.54
CA LYS A 39 18.28 14.59 -14.37
C LYS A 39 18.12 13.35 -13.50
N LEU A 40 17.12 12.53 -13.82
CA LEU A 40 16.94 11.26 -13.14
C LEU A 40 17.92 10.23 -13.69
N ARG A 41 18.41 9.37 -12.81
CA ARG A 41 19.38 8.32 -13.09
C ARG A 41 18.82 6.97 -12.65
N TYR A 42 19.00 5.97 -13.49
CA TYR A 42 18.53 4.60 -13.27
C TYR A 42 19.68 3.63 -13.51
N ARG A 43 19.93 2.73 -12.57
CA ARG A 43 21.03 1.76 -12.69
C ARG A 43 20.68 0.64 -13.67
N ILE A 44 21.69 0.09 -14.33
CA ILE A 44 21.61 -1.13 -15.12
C ILE A 44 22.30 -2.24 -14.32
N GLU A 45 21.57 -3.31 -14.01
CA GLU A 45 22.09 -4.48 -13.27
C GLU A 45 21.98 -5.72 -14.14
N ASP A 46 23.10 -6.39 -14.40
CA ASP A 46 23.16 -7.57 -15.28
C ASP A 46 22.52 -7.37 -16.67
N GLY A 47 22.54 -6.12 -17.17
CA GLY A 47 21.92 -5.73 -18.43
C GLY A 47 20.43 -5.38 -18.35
N ILE A 48 19.84 -5.39 -17.15
CA ILE A 48 18.45 -5.06 -16.86
C ILE A 48 18.37 -3.62 -16.32
N PRO A 49 17.69 -2.69 -17.01
CA PRO A 49 17.48 -1.34 -16.49
C PRO A 49 16.48 -1.31 -15.32
N LEU A 50 16.89 -0.78 -14.17
CA LEU A 50 16.05 -0.60 -12.99
C LEU A 50 15.28 0.73 -13.07
N LEU A 51 14.17 0.73 -13.81
CA LEU A 51 13.28 1.88 -13.97
C LEU A 51 12.28 2.02 -12.81
N LEU A 52 12.79 2.07 -11.59
CA LEU A 52 12.00 2.28 -10.38
C LEU A 52 11.97 3.77 -10.04
N PRO A 53 10.80 4.36 -9.71
CA PRO A 53 10.74 5.66 -9.07
C PRO A 53 11.60 5.66 -7.80
N PRO A 54 12.36 6.73 -7.52
CA PRO A 54 13.29 6.76 -6.38
C PRO A 54 12.59 6.51 -5.03
N GLU A 55 11.34 6.97 -4.90
CA GLU A 55 10.47 6.75 -3.73
C GLU A 55 10.19 5.26 -3.47
N LEU A 56 10.28 4.40 -4.48
CA LEU A 56 9.98 2.98 -4.39
C LEU A 56 11.22 2.09 -4.21
N LEU A 57 12.44 2.65 -4.29
CA LEU A 57 13.68 1.90 -4.07
C LEU A 57 13.79 1.30 -2.65
N PRO A 58 13.44 2.02 -1.57
CA PRO A 58 13.45 1.44 -0.23
C PRO A 58 12.43 0.30 -0.09
N ALA A 59 11.25 0.46 -0.68
CA ALA A 59 10.20 -0.55 -0.66
C ALA A 59 10.61 -1.80 -1.44
N ALA A 60 11.24 -1.66 -2.61
CA ALA A 60 11.76 -2.77 -3.40
C ALA A 60 12.86 -3.55 -2.68
N THR A 61 13.71 -2.86 -1.90
CA THR A 61 14.75 -3.51 -1.07
C THR A 61 14.13 -4.23 0.14
N ALA A 62 13.06 -3.69 0.71
CA ALA A 62 12.37 -4.28 1.85
C ALA A 62 11.47 -5.47 1.46
N ALA A 63 11.00 -5.50 0.21
CA ALA A 63 10.19 -6.59 -0.31
C ALA A 63 11.02 -7.88 -0.39
N ARG A 64 10.55 -8.94 0.26
CA ARG A 64 11.17 -10.26 0.15
C ARG A 64 10.81 -10.86 -1.21
N SER A 65 11.78 -11.45 -1.89
CA SER A 65 11.62 -12.08 -3.22
C SER A 65 10.60 -13.23 -3.29
N ASP A 66 10.12 -13.70 -2.12
CA ASP A 66 9.16 -14.80 -1.97
C ASP A 66 7.68 -14.35 -2.12
N GLN A 67 7.40 -13.05 -2.23
CA GLN A 67 6.02 -12.53 -2.29
C GLN A 67 5.47 -12.31 -3.71
N HIS A 68 6.13 -12.85 -4.74
CA HIS A 68 5.66 -12.80 -6.13
C HIS A 68 4.90 -14.08 -6.51
N ASP A 69 3.87 -14.46 -5.75
CA ASP A 69 2.92 -15.49 -6.17
C ASP A 69 1.52 -14.88 -6.34
N GLY A 70 1.21 -14.53 -7.59
CA GLY A 70 -0.15 -14.23 -8.03
C GLY A 70 -0.81 -15.53 -8.50
N GLY A 71 -1.29 -16.33 -7.53
CA GLY A 71 -2.15 -17.48 -7.77
C GLY A 71 -3.48 -17.27 -7.06
N GLU A 72 -4.55 -17.07 -7.83
CA GLU A 72 -5.92 -16.99 -7.33
C GLU A 72 -6.38 -18.35 -6.75
N ASN A 73 -7.08 -18.29 -5.61
CA ASN A 73 -8.00 -19.27 -5.01
C ASN A 73 -7.48 -20.57 -4.35
N ASP A 74 -7.88 -20.65 -3.08
CA ASP A 74 -8.28 -21.82 -2.29
C ASP A 74 -7.16 -22.74 -1.78
N THR A 75 -6.62 -22.42 -0.60
CA THR A 75 -6.32 -23.42 0.44
C THR A 75 -6.37 -22.72 1.81
N ALA A 76 -7.14 -23.33 2.72
CA ALA A 76 -7.50 -22.83 4.05
C ALA A 76 -6.30 -22.27 4.86
N PRO A 77 -6.52 -21.26 5.73
CA PRO A 77 -5.47 -20.80 6.62
C PRO A 77 -5.25 -21.87 7.69
N ASN A 78 -4.14 -22.60 7.60
CA ASN A 78 -3.68 -23.39 8.73
C ASN A 78 -3.12 -22.42 9.77
N ASP A 79 -3.76 -22.44 10.94
CA ASP A 79 -3.49 -21.64 12.14
C ASP A 79 -1.99 -21.49 12.44
N THR A 80 -1.52 -20.25 12.45
CA THR A 80 -0.49 -19.83 13.42
C THR A 80 -0.75 -18.38 13.78
N ALA A 81 -1.58 -18.18 14.81
CA ALA A 81 -1.86 -16.86 15.35
C ALA A 81 -0.57 -16.16 15.81
N PRO A 82 -0.31 -14.90 15.40
CA PRO A 82 0.60 -14.05 16.15
C PRO A 82 -0.11 -13.62 17.43
N ASN A 83 0.59 -13.72 18.56
CA ASN A 83 0.11 -13.29 19.87
C ASN A 83 -0.11 -11.77 19.88
N ASP A 84 -1.31 -11.32 19.51
CA ASP A 84 -1.74 -9.93 19.64
C ASP A 84 -1.98 -9.60 21.11
N THR A 85 -1.09 -8.77 21.65
CA THR A 85 -1.32 -8.11 22.93
C THR A 85 -2.32 -7.00 22.67
N ALA A 86 -3.60 -7.25 22.92
CA ALA A 86 -4.66 -6.26 22.73
C ALA A 86 -4.46 -5.04 23.65
N PRO A 87 -4.73 -3.80 23.20
CA PRO A 87 -4.93 -2.69 24.10
C PRO A 87 -6.25 -2.89 24.85
N THR A 88 -6.22 -2.79 26.18
CA THR A 88 -7.39 -2.89 27.05
C THR A 88 -8.37 -1.74 26.74
N ASP A 89 -9.36 -2.00 25.90
CA ASP A 89 -10.47 -1.08 25.65
C ASP A 89 -11.42 -1.14 26.85
N THR A 90 -11.44 -0.06 27.62
CA THR A 90 -12.30 0.06 28.80
C THR A 90 -13.67 0.51 28.31
N ALA A 91 -14.61 -0.42 28.18
CA ALA A 91 -15.99 -0.09 27.80
C ALA A 91 -16.63 0.87 28.82
N PRO A 92 -17.42 1.88 28.38
CA PRO A 92 -18.25 2.66 29.28
C PRO A 92 -19.40 1.79 29.80
N ASN A 93 -19.63 1.85 31.11
CA ASN A 93 -20.65 1.08 31.81
C ASN A 93 -22.06 1.42 31.29
N ASP A 94 -22.65 0.53 30.48
CA ASP A 94 -24.05 0.60 30.06
C ASP A 94 -24.95 0.44 31.30
N THR A 95 -25.50 1.55 31.76
CA THR A 95 -26.43 1.57 32.88
C THR A 95 -27.83 1.35 32.30
N ALA A 96 -28.39 0.14 32.48
CA ALA A 96 -29.74 -0.18 32.03
C ALA A 96 -30.78 0.80 32.62
N PRO A 97 -31.78 1.27 31.85
CA PRO A 97 -32.91 1.98 32.42
C PRO A 97 -33.82 0.99 33.17
N THR A 98 -34.02 1.25 34.47
CA THR A 98 -34.98 0.52 35.31
C THR A 98 -36.39 0.70 34.76
N ASP A 99 -36.98 -0.40 34.30
CA ASP A 99 -38.38 -0.52 33.90
C ASP A 99 -39.26 -0.27 35.14
N THR A 100 -39.81 0.94 35.25
CA THR A 100 -40.76 1.29 36.32
C THR A 100 -42.16 1.22 35.71
N ALA A 101 -42.87 0.12 36.00
CA ALA A 101 -44.25 -0.07 35.56
C ALA A 101 -45.15 1.10 36.02
N PRO A 102 -46.06 1.60 35.17
CA PRO A 102 -47.06 2.56 35.60
C PRO A 102 -48.10 1.87 36.49
N ASN A 103 -48.28 2.40 37.69
CA ASN A 103 -49.27 1.95 38.66
C ASN A 103 -50.68 2.16 38.08
N ASP A 104 -51.44 1.08 37.89
CA ASP A 104 -52.85 1.11 37.49
C ASP A 104 -53.70 1.72 38.61
N ALA A 105 -54.09 2.97 38.44
CA ALA A 105 -55.11 3.61 39.26
C ALA A 105 -56.40 3.73 38.43
N SER A 106 -57.15 2.64 38.37
CA SER A 106 -58.53 2.63 37.90
C SER A 106 -59.39 3.66 38.67
N PRO A 107 -60.14 4.57 38.00
CA PRO A 107 -61.06 5.47 38.68
C PRO A 107 -62.28 4.70 39.20
N ARG A 108 -62.54 4.82 40.50
CA ARG A 108 -63.76 4.29 41.14
C ARG A 108 -64.96 5.07 40.64
N HIS A 109 -65.98 4.34 40.16
CA HIS A 109 -67.32 4.85 39.91
C HIS A 109 -67.89 5.50 41.19
N ALA A 110 -68.41 6.72 41.06
CA ALA A 110 -69.47 7.24 41.90
C ALA A 110 -70.44 8.00 40.99
N ALA A 111 -71.50 7.33 40.59
CA ALA A 111 -72.75 7.95 40.24
C ALA A 111 -73.63 7.90 41.50
N GLU A 112 -74.35 9.01 41.74
CA GLU A 112 -75.26 9.32 42.87
C GLU A 112 -74.65 9.63 44.25
#